data_AF-A0A1Y1JVR1-F1
#
_entry.id   AF-A0A1Y1JVR1-F1
#
_cell.length_a   1.000
_cell.length_b   1.000
_cell.length_c   1.000
_cell.angle_alpha   90.00
_cell.angle_beta   90.00
_cell.angle_gamma   90.00
#
_symmetry.space_group_name_H-M   'P 1'
#
loop_
_entity.id
_entity.type
_entity.pdbx_description
1 polymer ?
#
loop_
_entity_poly.entity_id
_entity_poly.type
_entity_poly.pdbx_seq_one_letter_code
_entity_poly.pdbx_strand_id
1 'polypeptide(L)'
;MDTSENKAHTFDFSNIFPKCRDGFQWNNVSPHGVVPNFLTKLCSNFNRDYRTVGTDVHPFAKDCQLVTYYLNHIYIKVTSIELNACCKYFFYKLKDLLSKYQWKCEDTKSCYEAMKSLSRDKEFKDQIYPLFSQCDSNLSDFNYDIYQIFKKLDVIYHALNEFKNKSCPNKSDLDKINNEKKFLERSQNKYSESFTQLLRNFNELFKTRVNELDRNKGCVKPFLSYIKEEEKIKGIIKIL
;
A
#
# COMPACT_ATOMS: atom_id res chain seq x y z
N MET A 1 1.34 -26.03 30.65
CA MET A 1 2.22 -25.66 29.54
C MET A 1 1.42 -25.87 28.28
N ASP A 2 0.82 -24.79 27.80
CA ASP A 2 -0.06 -24.82 26.63
C ASP A 2 0.81 -24.68 25.39
N THR A 3 1.04 -25.77 24.68
CA THR A 3 1.69 -25.76 23.36
C THR A 3 0.70 -25.20 22.36
N SER A 4 0.64 -23.87 22.23
CA SER A 4 -0.09 -23.25 21.12
C SER A 4 0.63 -23.62 19.83
N GLU A 5 0.06 -24.55 19.08
CA GLU A 5 0.44 -24.79 17.69
C GLU A 5 0.48 -23.46 16.96
N ASN A 6 1.65 -23.14 16.44
CA ASN A 6 1.96 -21.93 15.69
C ASN A 6 1.24 -22.01 14.34
N LYS A 7 -0.09 -21.82 14.33
CA LYS A 7 -0.89 -21.81 13.10
C LYS A 7 -0.37 -20.67 12.23
N ALA A 8 0.26 -21.04 11.12
CA ALA A 8 0.69 -20.11 10.09
C ALA A 8 -0.46 -19.16 9.75
N HIS A 9 -0.19 -17.86 9.74
CA HIS A 9 -1.21 -16.88 9.39
C HIS A 9 -1.59 -17.07 7.92
N THR A 10 -2.84 -17.45 7.66
CA THR A 10 -3.38 -17.76 6.32
C THR A 10 -3.73 -16.52 5.51
N PHE A 11 -3.05 -15.39 5.74
CA PHE A 11 -3.28 -14.21 4.94
C PHE A 11 -2.79 -14.45 3.51
N ASP A 12 -3.67 -14.21 2.55
CA ASP A 12 -3.39 -14.34 1.12
C ASP A 12 -2.93 -12.99 0.55
N PHE A 13 -1.67 -12.96 0.13
CA PHE A 13 -0.97 -11.83 -0.49
C PHE A 13 -1.07 -11.82 -2.02
N SER A 14 -1.72 -12.82 -2.62
CA SER A 14 -1.81 -12.97 -4.07
C SER A 14 -2.45 -11.76 -4.73
N ASN A 15 -1.91 -11.37 -5.90
CA ASN A 15 -2.42 -10.30 -6.74
C ASN A 15 -2.48 -8.89 -6.11
N ILE A 16 -1.92 -8.69 -4.92
CA ILE A 16 -1.88 -7.36 -4.30
C ILE A 16 -0.79 -6.50 -4.95
N PHE A 17 0.48 -6.93 -4.88
CA PHE A 17 1.59 -6.18 -5.47
C PHE A 17 2.13 -6.83 -6.75
N PRO A 18 2.59 -6.05 -7.73
CA PRO A 18 2.47 -4.59 -7.82
C PRO A 18 1.07 -4.12 -8.26
N LYS A 19 0.20 -5.04 -8.71
CA LYS A 19 -1.04 -4.77 -9.44
C LYS A 19 -1.94 -3.70 -8.82
N CYS A 20 -2.22 -3.76 -7.52
CA CYS A 20 -3.10 -2.80 -6.86
C CYS A 20 -2.49 -1.40 -6.75
N ARG A 21 -1.18 -1.23 -6.98
CA ARG A 21 -0.52 0.07 -7.04
C ARG A 21 -0.45 0.64 -8.45
N ASP A 22 -0.61 -0.20 -9.47
CA ASP A 22 -0.33 0.18 -10.84
C ASP A 22 -1.32 1.23 -11.35
N GLY A 23 -0.76 2.36 -11.78
CA GLY A 23 -1.55 3.50 -12.25
C GLY A 23 -2.23 4.31 -11.14
N PHE A 24 -1.84 4.14 -9.87
CA PHE A 24 -2.21 5.06 -8.80
C PHE A 24 -0.97 5.70 -8.17
N GLN A 25 -0.97 7.03 -8.06
CA GLN A 25 0.15 7.80 -7.51
C GLN A 25 -0.13 8.19 -6.06
N TRP A 26 0.55 7.54 -5.12
CA TRP A 26 0.44 7.82 -3.69
C TRP A 26 1.23 9.03 -3.20
N ASN A 27 2.07 9.65 -4.06
CA ASN A 27 2.93 10.77 -3.68
C ASN A 27 2.44 12.06 -4.33
N ASN A 28 2.27 13.11 -3.53
CA ASN A 28 2.15 14.51 -3.97
C ASN A 28 1.05 14.85 -4.99
N VAL A 29 0.06 13.99 -5.18
CA VAL A 29 -1.13 14.33 -5.96
C VAL A 29 -2.21 14.76 -4.97
N SER A 30 -2.59 16.03 -5.01
CA SER A 30 -3.92 16.45 -4.56
C SER A 30 -4.84 16.20 -5.75
N PRO A 31 -5.67 15.14 -5.72
CA PRO A 31 -6.56 14.88 -6.84
C PRO A 31 -7.46 16.10 -7.05
N HIS A 32 -7.68 16.47 -8.32
CA HIS A 32 -8.53 17.60 -8.68
C HIS A 32 -9.77 17.11 -9.44
N GLY A 33 -10.88 17.83 -9.30
CA GLY A 33 -12.14 17.52 -9.97
C GLY A 33 -13.29 17.28 -8.99
N VAL A 34 -14.41 16.82 -9.52
CA VAL A 34 -15.68 16.69 -8.78
C VAL A 34 -15.57 15.66 -7.65
N VAL A 35 -15.13 14.44 -7.95
CA VAL A 35 -15.00 13.37 -6.94
C VAL A 35 -14.03 13.76 -5.81
N PRO A 36 -12.81 14.26 -6.08
CA PRO A 36 -11.92 14.73 -5.04
C PRO A 36 -12.51 15.83 -4.15
N ASN A 37 -13.27 16.78 -4.71
CA ASN A 37 -13.91 17.85 -3.92
C ASN A 37 -14.93 17.28 -2.92
N PHE A 38 -15.75 16.31 -3.37
CA PHE A 38 -16.67 15.61 -2.49
C PHE A 38 -15.94 14.77 -1.42
N LEU A 39 -14.84 14.12 -1.78
CA LEU A 39 -14.01 13.38 -0.81
C LEU A 39 -13.38 14.31 0.24
N THR A 40 -12.91 15.50 -0.13
CA THR A 40 -12.42 16.49 0.83
C THR A 40 -13.49 16.88 1.84
N LYS A 41 -14.73 17.10 1.38
CA LYS A 41 -15.87 17.42 2.25
C LYS A 41 -16.23 16.25 3.16
N LEU A 42 -16.32 15.02 2.61
CA LEU A 42 -16.56 13.81 3.40
C LEU A 42 -15.49 13.65 4.50
N CYS A 43 -14.20 13.78 4.14
CA CYS A 43 -13.09 13.71 5.06
C CYS A 43 -13.15 14.82 6.12
N SER A 44 -13.55 16.03 5.75
CA SER A 44 -13.71 17.14 6.71
C SER A 44 -14.85 16.87 7.70
N ASN A 45 -15.98 16.33 7.23
CA ASN A 45 -17.09 15.91 8.09
C ASN A 45 -16.66 14.77 9.02
N PHE A 46 -16.01 13.74 8.49
CA PHE A 46 -15.47 12.64 9.29
C PHE A 46 -14.50 13.14 10.36
N ASN A 47 -13.58 14.05 10.01
CA ASN A 47 -12.66 14.65 10.96
C ASN A 47 -13.37 15.40 12.10
N ARG A 48 -14.38 16.20 11.75
CA ARG A 48 -15.16 16.96 12.75
C ARG A 48 -15.87 16.02 13.72
N ASP A 49 -16.47 14.95 13.21
CA ASP A 49 -17.38 14.11 13.99
C ASP A 49 -16.62 13.03 14.79
N TYR A 50 -15.52 12.50 14.24
CA TYR A 50 -14.82 11.31 14.76
C TYR A 50 -13.41 11.53 15.31
N ARG A 51 -12.85 12.75 15.28
CA ARG A 51 -11.52 13.02 15.86
C ARG A 51 -11.60 13.24 17.38
N THR A 52 -10.61 12.75 18.12
CA THR A 52 -10.55 12.92 19.60
C THR A 52 -9.78 14.15 20.04
N VAL A 53 -8.82 14.65 19.25
CA VAL A 53 -7.94 15.77 19.63
C VAL A 53 -7.82 16.81 18.52
N GLY A 54 -7.90 18.10 18.89
CA GLY A 54 -7.94 19.26 17.98
C GLY A 54 -6.62 19.61 17.28
N THR A 55 -5.96 18.65 16.64
CA THR A 55 -4.83 18.92 15.74
C THR A 55 -5.33 19.51 14.41
N ASP A 56 -4.42 20.09 13.61
CA ASP A 56 -4.78 20.75 12.34
C ASP A 56 -5.66 19.85 11.45
N VAL A 57 -6.76 20.42 10.95
CA VAL A 57 -7.74 19.74 10.08
C VAL A 57 -7.16 19.49 8.68
N HIS A 58 -6.29 20.40 8.23
CA HIS A 58 -5.83 20.45 6.85
C HIS A 58 -4.94 19.25 6.45
N PRO A 59 -3.91 18.83 7.23
CA PRO A 59 -3.10 17.67 6.88
C PRO A 59 -3.92 16.39 6.76
N PHE A 60 -4.86 16.18 7.69
CA PHE A 60 -5.72 15.00 7.65
C PHE A 60 -6.62 14.99 6.42
N ALA A 61 -7.33 16.09 6.13
CA ALA A 61 -8.27 16.12 5.02
C ALA A 61 -7.58 15.77 3.69
N LYS A 62 -6.33 16.24 3.50
CA LYS A 62 -5.50 15.90 2.33
C LYS A 62 -5.15 14.41 2.28
N ASP A 63 -4.64 13.83 3.37
CA ASP A 63 -4.25 12.42 3.41
C ASP A 63 -5.47 11.50 3.27
N CYS A 64 -6.57 11.84 3.94
CA CYS A 64 -7.85 11.16 3.84
C CYS A 64 -8.42 11.21 2.42
N GLN A 65 -8.37 12.38 1.77
CA GLN A 65 -8.79 12.52 0.37
C GLN A 65 -7.98 11.58 -0.52
N LEU A 66 -6.66 11.53 -0.37
CA LEU A 66 -5.81 10.65 -1.17
C LEU A 66 -6.14 9.16 -0.95
N VAL A 67 -6.29 8.73 0.31
CA VAL A 67 -6.63 7.34 0.64
C VAL A 67 -8.03 6.96 0.12
N THR A 68 -9.02 7.81 0.31
CA THR A 68 -10.39 7.55 -0.16
C THR A 68 -10.50 7.65 -1.68
N TYR A 69 -9.70 8.49 -2.33
CA TYR A 69 -9.65 8.58 -3.79
C TYR A 69 -9.11 7.31 -4.44
N TYR A 70 -8.37 6.48 -3.71
CA TYR A 70 -8.01 5.15 -4.18
C TYR A 70 -9.24 4.23 -4.39
N LEU A 71 -10.35 4.44 -3.68
CA LEU A 71 -11.61 3.73 -3.98
C LEU A 71 -12.15 4.11 -5.36
N ASN A 72 -11.97 5.36 -5.80
CA ASN A 72 -12.32 5.77 -7.17
C ASN A 72 -11.44 5.04 -8.20
N HIS A 73 -10.16 4.84 -7.90
CA HIS A 73 -9.28 4.04 -8.75
C HIS A 73 -9.74 2.58 -8.85
N ILE A 74 -10.11 1.96 -7.73
CA ILE A 74 -10.69 0.62 -7.69
C ILE A 74 -11.97 0.57 -8.53
N TYR A 75 -12.88 1.53 -8.32
CA TYR A 75 -14.15 1.62 -9.02
C TYR A 75 -13.99 1.69 -10.54
N ILE A 76 -13.12 2.56 -11.04
CA ILE A 76 -12.87 2.73 -12.48
C ILE A 76 -12.24 1.47 -13.09
N LYS A 77 -11.40 0.77 -12.33
CA LYS A 77 -10.64 -0.38 -12.83
C LYS A 77 -11.24 -1.74 -12.47
N VAL A 78 -12.45 -1.79 -11.90
CA VAL A 78 -13.04 -2.99 -11.28
C VAL A 78 -13.03 -4.23 -12.18
N THR A 79 -13.12 -4.07 -13.50
CA THR A 79 -13.09 -5.16 -14.49
C THR A 79 -11.68 -5.69 -14.81
N SER A 80 -10.64 -4.98 -14.38
CA SER A 80 -9.23 -5.25 -14.72
C SER A 80 -8.34 -5.51 -13.51
N ILE A 81 -8.92 -5.46 -12.31
CA ILE A 81 -8.21 -5.68 -11.04
C ILE A 81 -8.86 -6.80 -10.24
N GLU A 82 -8.06 -7.43 -9.38
CA GLU A 82 -8.56 -8.35 -8.37
C GLU A 82 -9.15 -7.52 -7.22
N LEU A 83 -10.46 -7.27 -7.27
CA LEU A 83 -11.16 -6.37 -6.35
C LEU A 83 -10.83 -6.66 -4.87
N ASN A 84 -10.91 -7.92 -4.45
CA ASN A 84 -10.60 -8.32 -3.07
C ASN A 84 -9.14 -8.02 -2.68
N ALA A 85 -8.18 -8.23 -3.58
CA ALA A 85 -6.76 -7.93 -3.34
C ALA A 85 -6.54 -6.42 -3.15
N CYS A 86 -7.20 -5.60 -3.97
CA CYS A 86 -7.05 -4.15 -3.90
C CYS A 86 -7.85 -3.52 -2.77
N CYS A 87 -8.97 -4.12 -2.36
CA CYS A 87 -9.66 -3.75 -1.12
C CYS A 87 -8.79 -4.03 0.12
N LYS A 88 -8.08 -5.17 0.19
CA LYS A 88 -7.07 -5.40 1.25
C LYS A 88 -6.02 -4.28 1.24
N TYR A 89 -5.47 -3.93 0.08
CA TYR A 89 -4.51 -2.83 -0.02
C TYR A 89 -5.08 -1.48 0.43
N PHE A 90 -6.33 -1.16 0.06
CA PHE A 90 -7.04 0.02 0.55
C PHE A 90 -7.17 0.03 2.08
N PHE A 91 -7.60 -1.06 2.70
CA PHE A 91 -7.74 -1.12 4.16
C PHE A 91 -6.38 -0.99 4.87
N TYR A 92 -5.29 -1.50 4.29
CA TYR A 92 -3.94 -1.25 4.78
C TYR A 92 -3.62 0.26 4.78
N LYS A 93 -3.92 0.95 3.68
CA LYS A 93 -3.71 2.40 3.54
C LYS A 93 -4.57 3.21 4.49
N LEU A 94 -5.82 2.80 4.68
CA LEU A 94 -6.72 3.38 5.65
C LEU A 94 -6.19 3.18 7.08
N LYS A 95 -5.71 1.99 7.43
CA LYS A 95 -5.07 1.73 8.72
C LYS A 95 -3.82 2.60 8.93
N ASP A 96 -2.97 2.76 7.93
CA ASP A 96 -1.79 3.64 8.00
C ASP A 96 -2.19 5.11 8.23
N LEU A 97 -3.19 5.60 7.50
CA LEU A 97 -3.80 6.91 7.74
C LEU A 97 -4.29 7.02 9.18
N LEU A 98 -5.13 6.09 9.62
CA LEU A 98 -5.75 6.15 10.93
C LEU A 98 -4.70 6.05 12.05
N SER A 99 -3.60 5.35 11.86
CA SER A 99 -2.52 5.25 12.85
C SER A 99 -1.74 6.56 13.07
N LYS A 100 -1.79 7.50 12.12
CA LYS A 100 -1.07 8.79 12.20
C LYS A 100 -1.83 9.84 13.03
N TYR A 101 -3.11 9.61 13.27
CA TYR A 101 -4.02 10.57 13.85
C TYR A 101 -4.85 9.88 14.95
N GLN A 102 -5.38 10.62 15.92
CA GLN A 102 -6.18 10.02 16.99
C GLN A 102 -7.68 10.10 16.68
N TRP A 103 -8.38 8.97 16.78
CA TRP A 103 -9.77 8.81 16.36
C TRP A 103 -10.64 8.20 17.46
N LYS A 104 -11.95 8.45 17.37
CA LYS A 104 -12.98 7.89 18.26
C LYS A 104 -13.38 6.46 17.90
N CYS A 105 -13.17 6.06 16.65
CA CYS A 105 -13.46 4.70 16.22
C CYS A 105 -12.45 3.72 16.83
N GLU A 106 -12.94 2.56 17.28
CA GLU A 106 -12.15 1.55 18.00
C GLU A 106 -11.12 0.86 17.10
N ASP A 107 -11.47 0.64 15.84
CA ASP A 107 -10.66 -0.05 14.86
C ASP A 107 -10.88 0.50 13.42
N THR A 108 -10.05 0.03 12.48
CA THR A 108 -10.11 0.43 11.07
C THR A 108 -11.47 0.10 10.43
N LYS A 109 -12.11 -1.01 10.83
CA LYS A 109 -13.43 -1.42 10.36
C LYS A 109 -14.49 -0.37 10.70
N SER A 110 -14.53 0.01 11.98
CA SER A 110 -15.50 0.96 12.53
C SER A 110 -15.30 2.35 11.94
N CYS A 111 -14.05 2.78 11.74
CA CYS A 111 -13.78 4.03 11.04
C CYS A 111 -14.29 4.00 9.60
N TYR A 112 -14.05 2.90 8.87
CA TYR A 112 -14.53 2.76 7.51
C TYR A 112 -16.06 2.77 7.41
N GLU A 113 -16.75 2.06 8.29
CA GLU A 113 -18.22 2.06 8.34
C GLU A 113 -18.78 3.44 8.69
N ALA A 114 -18.12 4.19 9.58
CA ALA A 114 -18.47 5.58 9.85
C ALA A 114 -18.32 6.47 8.60
N MET A 115 -17.21 6.36 7.86
CA MET A 115 -17.01 7.08 6.60
C MET A 115 -18.05 6.68 5.53
N LYS A 116 -18.36 5.38 5.43
CA LYS A 116 -19.38 4.85 4.53
C LYS A 116 -20.78 5.33 4.90
N SER A 117 -21.09 5.43 6.19
CA SER A 117 -22.36 5.98 6.68
C SER A 117 -22.50 7.45 6.26
N LEU A 118 -21.48 8.28 6.50
CA LEU A 118 -21.45 9.67 6.06
C LEU A 118 -21.62 9.80 4.54
N SER A 119 -21.05 8.87 3.76
CA SER A 119 -21.18 8.91 2.29
C SER A 119 -22.61 8.70 1.78
N ARG A 120 -23.55 8.26 2.62
CA ARG A 120 -24.98 8.11 2.28
C ARG A 120 -25.75 9.42 2.32
N ASP A 121 -25.18 10.47 2.89
CA ASP A 121 -25.80 11.79 2.90
C ASP A 121 -26.15 12.23 1.48
N LYS A 122 -27.24 12.98 1.32
CA LYS A 122 -27.76 13.42 0.02
C LYS A 122 -26.69 14.11 -0.85
N GLU A 123 -25.76 14.82 -0.22
CA GLU A 123 -24.64 15.48 -0.91
C GLU A 123 -23.66 14.49 -1.58
N PHE A 124 -23.46 13.31 -0.99
CA PHE A 124 -22.43 12.34 -1.39
C PHE A 124 -22.98 11.13 -2.13
N LYS A 125 -24.30 10.90 -2.04
CA LYS A 125 -24.98 9.67 -2.45
C LYS A 125 -24.68 9.22 -3.89
N ASP A 126 -24.62 10.15 -4.84
CA ASP A 126 -24.50 9.77 -6.25
C ASP A 126 -23.05 9.54 -6.70
N GLN A 127 -22.08 10.22 -6.06
CA GLN A 127 -20.68 10.24 -6.51
C GLN A 127 -19.74 9.45 -5.61
N ILE A 128 -20.00 9.42 -4.30
CA ILE A 128 -19.08 8.87 -3.30
C ILE A 128 -19.57 7.55 -2.74
N TYR A 129 -20.86 7.41 -2.45
CA TYR A 129 -21.41 6.16 -1.92
C TYR A 129 -21.07 4.92 -2.78
N PRO A 130 -21.14 4.97 -4.14
CA PRO A 130 -20.77 3.84 -4.97
C PRO A 130 -19.30 3.41 -4.84
N LEU A 131 -18.42 4.31 -4.40
CA LEU A 131 -17.00 4.01 -4.17
C LEU A 131 -16.83 3.17 -2.89
N PHE A 132 -17.58 3.51 -1.84
CA PHE A 132 -17.57 2.77 -0.57
C PHE A 132 -18.39 1.48 -0.61
N SER A 133 -19.16 1.22 -1.67
CA SER A 133 -19.81 -0.07 -1.87
C SER A 133 -18.90 -1.12 -2.51
N GLN A 134 -17.71 -0.74 -3.00
CA GLN A 134 -16.80 -1.68 -3.68
C GLN A 134 -16.08 -2.63 -2.72
N CYS A 135 -15.79 -2.19 -1.50
CA CYS A 135 -15.06 -2.97 -0.52
C CYS A 135 -15.94 -3.36 0.67
N ASP A 136 -15.83 -4.62 1.10
CA ASP A 136 -16.45 -5.11 2.33
C ASP A 136 -15.58 -4.74 3.54
N SER A 137 -16.18 -4.18 4.58
CA SER A 137 -15.51 -3.83 5.83
C SER A 137 -14.98 -5.04 6.60
N ASN A 138 -15.48 -6.24 6.31
CA ASN A 138 -14.97 -7.50 6.86
C ASN A 138 -13.53 -7.83 6.41
N LEU A 139 -12.97 -7.11 5.42
CA LEU A 139 -11.60 -7.29 4.93
C LEU A 139 -10.53 -6.56 5.76
N SER A 140 -10.92 -5.85 6.84
CA SER A 140 -10.06 -4.91 7.57
C SER A 140 -9.18 -5.51 8.68
N ASP A 141 -9.26 -6.83 8.90
CA ASP A 141 -8.62 -7.48 10.06
C ASP A 141 -7.13 -7.79 9.81
N PHE A 142 -6.33 -6.74 9.70
CA PHE A 142 -4.88 -6.85 9.68
C PHE A 142 -4.35 -6.96 11.10
N ASN A 143 -3.78 -8.12 11.45
CA ASN A 143 -2.91 -8.17 12.62
C ASN A 143 -1.67 -7.26 12.42
N TYR A 144 -0.96 -6.99 13.51
CA TYR A 144 0.18 -6.07 13.48
C TYR A 144 1.28 -6.53 12.49
N ASP A 145 1.58 -7.82 12.46
CA ASP A 145 2.64 -8.36 11.61
C ASP A 145 2.29 -8.21 10.10
N ILE A 146 1.04 -8.48 9.69
CA ILE A 146 0.60 -8.27 8.30
C ILE A 146 0.68 -6.78 7.95
N TYR A 147 0.24 -5.89 8.84
CA TYR A 147 0.35 -4.45 8.63
C TYR A 147 1.80 -4.01 8.39
N GLN A 148 2.74 -4.54 9.19
CA GLN A 148 4.17 -4.28 8.98
C GLN A 148 4.64 -4.81 7.63
N ILE A 149 4.25 -6.03 7.23
CA ILE A 149 4.59 -6.57 5.90
C ILE A 149 4.14 -5.64 4.78
N PHE A 150 2.88 -5.20 4.79
CA PHE A 150 2.38 -4.26 3.77
C PHE A 150 3.22 -2.98 3.71
N LYS A 151 3.55 -2.40 4.87
CA LYS A 151 4.37 -1.19 4.94
C LYS A 151 5.75 -1.40 4.30
N LYS A 152 6.38 -2.54 4.56
CA LYS A 152 7.70 -2.89 4.01
C LYS A 152 7.63 -3.17 2.52
N LEU A 153 6.63 -3.93 2.07
CA LEU A 153 6.34 -4.14 0.66
C LEU A 153 6.13 -2.80 -0.06
N ASP A 154 5.39 -1.88 0.56
CA ASP A 154 5.12 -0.57 -0.03
C ASP A 154 6.39 0.25 -0.27
N VAL A 155 7.31 0.25 0.70
CA VAL A 155 8.61 0.89 0.56
C VAL A 155 9.42 0.27 -0.58
N ILE A 156 9.56 -1.05 -0.63
CA ILE A 156 10.43 -1.70 -1.62
C ILE A 156 9.87 -1.60 -3.05
N TYR A 157 8.55 -1.73 -3.23
CA TYR A 157 7.92 -1.57 -4.55
C TYR A 157 7.93 -0.11 -4.99
N HIS A 158 7.83 0.85 -4.06
CA HIS A 158 8.02 2.26 -4.41
C HIS A 158 9.45 2.51 -4.90
N ALA A 159 10.45 2.10 -4.12
CA ALA A 159 11.86 2.26 -4.45
C ALA A 159 12.21 1.58 -5.78
N LEU A 160 11.67 0.39 -6.05
CA LEU A 160 11.87 -0.30 -7.32
C LEU A 160 11.26 0.46 -8.52
N ASN A 161 10.07 1.06 -8.35
CA ASN A 161 9.46 1.87 -9.40
C ASN A 161 10.26 3.14 -9.71
N GLU A 162 10.98 3.70 -8.73
CA GLU A 162 11.88 4.84 -8.96
C GLU A 162 13.05 4.50 -9.89
N PHE A 163 13.47 3.22 -9.99
CA PHE A 163 14.48 2.80 -10.96
C PHE A 163 14.00 2.96 -12.40
N LYS A 164 12.69 2.78 -12.65
CA LYS A 164 12.09 2.93 -13.98
C LYS A 164 11.93 4.41 -14.37
N ASN A 165 11.54 5.25 -13.41
CA ASN A 165 11.14 6.62 -13.69
C ASN A 165 12.34 7.58 -13.81
N LYS A 166 13.53 7.16 -13.38
CA LYS A 166 14.75 7.98 -13.41
C LYS A 166 15.71 7.46 -14.46
N SER A 167 16.31 8.39 -15.23
CA SER A 167 17.39 8.07 -16.17
C SER A 167 18.63 7.49 -15.48
N CYS A 168 18.81 7.83 -14.20
CA CYS A 168 19.86 7.37 -13.32
C CYS A 168 19.25 6.82 -12.02
N PRO A 169 19.42 5.53 -11.71
CA PRO A 169 18.96 4.97 -10.45
C PRO A 169 19.75 5.55 -9.27
N ASN A 170 19.08 5.75 -8.14
CA ASN A 170 19.67 6.32 -6.94
C ASN A 170 20.02 5.23 -5.94
N LYS A 171 21.24 5.29 -5.36
CA LYS A 171 21.66 4.40 -4.26
C LYS A 171 20.68 4.46 -3.08
N SER A 172 20.11 5.63 -2.77
CA SER A 172 19.15 5.76 -1.67
C SER A 172 17.92 4.87 -1.83
N ASP A 173 17.48 4.63 -3.08
CA ASP A 173 16.34 3.76 -3.37
C ASP A 173 16.72 2.28 -3.19
N LEU A 174 17.94 1.89 -3.59
CA LEU A 174 18.49 0.56 -3.26
C LEU A 174 18.64 0.35 -1.74
N ASP A 175 19.10 1.37 -1.02
CA ASP A 175 19.26 1.33 0.45
C ASP A 175 17.90 1.12 1.15
N LYS A 176 16.82 1.75 0.65
CA LYS A 176 15.45 1.47 1.14
C LYS A 176 15.10 -0.01 0.98
N ILE A 177 15.38 -0.63 -0.17
CA ILE A 177 15.13 -2.05 -0.39
C ILE A 177 15.95 -2.91 0.60
N ASN A 178 17.24 -2.60 0.76
CA ASN A 178 18.13 -3.31 1.67
C ASN A 178 17.74 -3.20 3.15
N ASN A 179 17.19 -2.06 3.56
CA ASN A 179 16.74 -1.85 4.93
C ASN A 179 15.52 -2.72 5.26
N GLU A 180 14.60 -2.87 4.31
CA GLU A 180 13.34 -3.58 4.55
C GLU A 180 13.40 -5.08 4.25
N LYS A 181 14.31 -5.54 3.37
CA LYS A 181 14.38 -6.95 2.97
C LYS A 181 14.57 -7.91 4.15
N LYS A 182 15.41 -7.54 5.14
CA LYS A 182 15.67 -8.40 6.31
C LYS A 182 14.40 -8.73 7.10
N PHE A 183 13.47 -7.78 7.17
CA PHE A 183 12.18 -8.00 7.83
C PHE A 183 11.31 -8.97 7.03
N LEU A 184 11.26 -8.79 5.71
CA LEU A 184 10.49 -9.65 4.82
C LEU A 184 11.04 -11.09 4.79
N GLU A 185 12.37 -11.25 4.77
CA GLU A 185 13.06 -12.55 4.85
C GLU A 185 12.68 -13.32 6.12
N ARG A 186 12.74 -12.66 7.28
CA ARG A 186 12.37 -13.28 8.57
C ARG A 186 10.89 -13.60 8.68
N SER A 187 10.06 -12.93 7.90
CA SER A 187 8.61 -13.13 7.92
C SER A 187 8.17 -14.33 7.09
N GLN A 188 8.99 -14.86 6.18
CA GLN A 188 8.60 -15.96 5.28
C GLN A 188 8.05 -17.18 6.03
N ASN A 189 8.74 -17.62 7.07
CA ASN A 189 8.36 -18.82 7.84
C ASN A 189 7.07 -18.64 8.66
N LYS A 190 6.53 -17.42 8.76
CA LYS A 190 5.31 -17.12 9.51
C LYS A 190 4.05 -17.13 8.63
N TYR A 191 4.20 -17.07 7.31
CA TYR A 191 3.12 -16.76 6.40
C TYR A 191 2.97 -17.80 5.28
N SER A 192 1.87 -17.68 4.56
CA SER A 192 1.43 -18.60 3.51
C SER A 192 2.37 -18.62 2.29
N GLU A 193 2.25 -19.66 1.48
CA GLU A 193 2.91 -19.79 0.17
C GLU A 193 2.71 -18.55 -0.72
N SER A 194 1.56 -17.88 -0.61
CA SER A 194 1.28 -16.64 -1.35
C SER A 194 2.29 -15.52 -1.04
N PHE A 195 2.81 -15.45 0.18
CA PHE A 195 3.83 -14.46 0.56
C PHE A 195 5.18 -14.83 -0.04
N THR A 196 5.58 -16.10 0.03
CA THR A 196 6.79 -16.61 -0.60
C THR A 196 6.77 -16.34 -2.11
N GLN A 197 5.65 -16.62 -2.76
CA GLN A 197 5.46 -16.33 -4.18
C GLN A 197 5.51 -14.83 -4.47
N LEU A 198 4.96 -13.98 -3.60
CA LEU A 198 5.06 -12.52 -3.74
C LEU A 198 6.52 -12.04 -3.73
N LEU A 199 7.33 -12.57 -2.81
CA LEU A 199 8.75 -12.19 -2.71
C LEU A 199 9.56 -12.73 -3.91
N ARG A 200 9.25 -13.93 -4.41
CA ARG A 200 9.81 -14.44 -5.68
C ARG A 200 9.48 -13.50 -6.83
N ASN A 201 8.21 -13.09 -6.95
CA ASN A 201 7.79 -12.14 -7.99
C ASN A 201 8.50 -10.78 -7.86
N PHE A 202 8.71 -10.28 -6.64
CA PHE A 202 9.51 -9.07 -6.41
C PHE A 202 10.95 -9.24 -6.89
N ASN A 203 11.59 -10.38 -6.60
CA ASN A 203 12.95 -10.66 -7.07
C ASN A 203 13.04 -10.71 -8.59
N GLU A 204 12.08 -11.34 -9.27
CA GLU A 204 12.04 -11.33 -10.74
C GLU A 204 11.92 -9.90 -11.29
N LEU A 205 11.00 -9.10 -10.73
CA LEU A 205 10.87 -7.69 -11.10
C LEU A 205 12.17 -6.92 -10.86
N PHE A 206 12.82 -7.13 -9.72
CA PHE A 206 14.11 -6.50 -9.41
C PHE A 206 15.18 -6.84 -10.45
N LYS A 207 15.34 -8.12 -10.77
CA LYS A 207 16.31 -8.58 -11.78
C LYS A 207 16.03 -7.98 -13.15
N THR A 208 14.78 -8.02 -13.60
CA THR A 208 14.37 -7.41 -14.87
C THR A 208 14.75 -5.94 -14.89
N ARG A 209 14.41 -5.18 -13.84
CA ARG A 209 14.74 -3.75 -13.76
C ARG A 209 16.23 -3.48 -13.78
N VAL A 210 17.03 -4.25 -13.04
CA VAL A 210 18.49 -4.10 -13.03
C VAL A 210 19.10 -4.40 -14.39
N ASN A 211 18.57 -5.40 -15.12
CA ASN A 211 19.03 -5.75 -16.46
C ASN A 211 18.62 -4.75 -17.54
N GLU A 212 17.48 -4.06 -17.36
CA GLU A 212 16.99 -2.99 -18.25
C GLU A 212 17.81 -1.68 -18.14
N LEU A 213 18.68 -1.53 -17.12
CA LEU A 213 19.47 -0.31 -16.95
C LEU A 213 20.54 -0.18 -18.04
N ASP A 214 20.60 1.01 -18.65
CA ASP A 214 21.60 1.35 -19.67
C ASP A 214 23.01 1.46 -19.06
N ARG A 215 23.81 0.41 -19.26
CA ARG A 215 25.17 0.29 -18.72
C ARG A 215 26.15 1.32 -19.28
N ASN A 216 25.81 1.99 -20.39
CA ASN A 216 26.66 3.01 -20.99
C ASN A 216 26.52 4.36 -20.26
N LYS A 217 25.47 4.55 -19.46
CA LYS A 217 25.31 5.77 -18.66
C LYS A 217 26.29 5.80 -17.50
N GLY A 218 27.04 6.89 -17.39
CA GLY A 218 28.06 7.09 -16.36
C GLY A 218 27.53 6.93 -14.92
N CYS A 219 26.24 7.21 -14.67
CA CYS A 219 25.60 7.04 -13.36
C CYS A 219 25.16 5.60 -13.06
N VAL A 220 24.92 4.76 -14.08
CA VAL A 220 24.43 3.38 -13.92
C VAL A 220 25.56 2.46 -13.46
N LYS A 221 26.76 2.62 -14.01
CA LYS A 221 27.91 1.77 -13.66
C LYS A 221 28.25 1.82 -12.15
N PRO A 222 28.38 3.01 -11.51
CA PRO A 222 28.53 3.10 -10.05
C PRO A 222 27.35 2.48 -9.29
N PHE A 223 26.11 2.73 -9.72
CA PHE A 223 24.94 2.13 -9.08
C PHE A 223 24.98 0.60 -9.07
N LEU A 224 25.29 -0.02 -10.22
CA LEU A 224 25.38 -1.48 -10.35
C LEU A 224 26.50 -2.10 -9.50
N SER A 225 27.51 -1.31 -9.11
CA SER A 225 28.58 -1.78 -8.19
C SER A 225 28.09 -1.96 -6.75
N TYR A 226 26.98 -1.33 -6.37
CA TYR A 226 26.35 -1.51 -5.05
C TYR A 226 25.48 -2.76 -4.96
N ILE A 227 25.19 -3.42 -6.09
CA ILE A 227 24.39 -4.64 -6.15
C ILE A 227 25.35 -5.82 -6.31
N LYS A 228 25.25 -6.81 -5.44
CA LYS A 228 26.11 -8.00 -5.55
C LYS A 228 25.75 -8.82 -6.79
N GLU A 229 26.72 -9.49 -7.41
CA GLU A 229 26.45 -10.36 -8.57
C GLU A 229 25.42 -11.45 -8.26
N GLU A 230 25.45 -12.02 -7.05
CA GLU A 230 24.43 -12.98 -6.61
C GLU A 230 23.01 -12.38 -6.60
N GLU A 231 22.87 -11.11 -6.21
CA GLU A 231 21.57 -10.42 -6.13
C GLU A 231 21.05 -10.06 -7.53
N LYS A 232 21.95 -9.83 -8.51
CA LYS A 232 21.59 -9.63 -9.92
C LYS A 232 21.03 -10.90 -10.55
N ILE A 233 21.50 -12.07 -10.12
CA ILE A 233 21.13 -13.38 -10.70
C ILE A 233 19.92 -13.99 -9.97
N LYS A 234 19.93 -13.96 -8.64
CA LYS A 234 18.92 -14.63 -7.80
C LYS A 234 17.82 -13.71 -7.29
N GLY A 235 18.05 -12.39 -7.37
CA GLY A 235 17.21 -11.38 -6.74
C GLY A 235 17.77 -10.94 -5.38
N ILE A 236 17.27 -9.82 -4.89
CA ILE A 236 17.84 -9.12 -3.73
C ILE A 236 17.35 -9.65 -2.38
N ILE A 237 16.18 -10.30 -2.36
CA ILE A 237 15.56 -10.91 -1.17
C ILE A 237 15.89 -12.40 -1.16
N LYS A 238 16.41 -12.93 -0.04
CA LYS A 238 16.63 -14.37 0.11
C LYS A 238 15.30 -15.08 0.30
N ILE A 239 15.01 -16.09 -0.53
CA ILE A 239 13.85 -16.95 -0.37
C ILE A 239 14.31 -18.24 0.30
N LEU A 240 13.67 -18.61 1.41
CA LEU A 240 13.96 -19.83 2.18
C LEU A 240 13.32 -21.07 1.55
#